data_AF-A0A179B6N1-F1
#
_entry.id   AF-A0A179B6N1-F1
#
_cell.length_a   1.000
_cell.length_b   1.000
_cell.length_c   1.000
_cell.angle_alpha   90.00
_cell.angle_beta   90.00
_cell.angle_gamma   90.00
#
_symmetry.space_group_name_H-M   'P 1'
#
loop_
_entity.id
_entity.type
_entity.pdbx_description
1 polymer ?
#
loop_
_entity_poly.entity_id
_entity_poly.type
_entity_poly.pdbx_seq_one_letter_code
_entity_poly.pdbx_strand_id
1 'polypeptide(L)'
;MSALKLVSTRSLSRDEWLQWRYKGIGSSDAAAAIGKSPYTSPLALWLEKTGKKPPKDLSQKDAVRWGTLLEPLIAQAYAEQTGKKVRRVNAILQHPEHPYLLANLDRIIEGGGILEIKTAGLRSQGFWEGGVPEHYRIQVLHQLLVTGKSWAEVAVLIGGQEFRTYRIEPEGGELSELLQAEQAFWRHVTEDIAPETDGSESSGKALQWLYPRSTATLVDYTDHGAMNQLFRELIQARAKRKASEVHEAILEQRMKESLGDAEGALFLQGKVLWKSSKDSQTLDAQRLIQDHPDWIAPYWITKPGSRRFTVQVQEGD
;
A
#
# COMPACT_ATOMS: atom_id res chain seq x y z
N MET A 1 -27.33 -9.91 11.48
CA MET A 1 -27.25 -9.04 12.67
C MET A 1 -26.86 -7.62 12.26
N SER A 2 -27.10 -6.62 13.10
CA SER A 2 -26.80 -5.21 12.77
C SER A 2 -25.60 -4.71 13.57
N ALA A 3 -24.72 -3.92 12.95
CA ALA A 3 -23.57 -3.32 13.63
C ALA A 3 -23.96 -2.43 14.81
N LEU A 4 -23.11 -2.42 15.84
CA LEU A 4 -23.21 -1.49 16.95
C LEU A 4 -22.67 -0.11 16.52
N LYS A 5 -23.31 0.96 16.96
CA LYS A 5 -22.81 2.33 16.79
C LYS A 5 -21.99 2.70 18.03
N LEU A 6 -20.67 2.69 17.92
CA LEU A 6 -19.78 2.95 19.05
C LEU A 6 -19.72 4.43 19.43
N VAL A 7 -19.46 5.28 18.44
CA VAL A 7 -19.25 6.71 18.67
C VAL A 7 -19.73 7.50 17.46
N SER A 8 -20.33 8.67 17.71
CA SER A 8 -20.65 9.60 16.63
C SER A 8 -19.38 10.29 16.13
N THR A 9 -19.24 10.42 14.82
CA THR A 9 -18.10 11.12 14.20
C THR A 9 -18.37 12.61 13.96
N ARG A 10 -19.52 13.15 14.35
CA ARG A 10 -19.89 14.56 14.06
C ARG A 10 -19.01 15.57 14.77
N SER A 11 -18.62 15.27 16.00
CA SER A 11 -17.82 16.14 16.88
C SER A 11 -16.52 15.46 17.34
N LEU A 12 -16.15 14.35 16.69
CA LEU A 12 -14.99 13.57 17.08
C LEU A 12 -13.73 14.29 16.58
N SER A 13 -12.83 14.63 17.49
CA SER A 13 -11.52 15.18 17.10
C SER A 13 -10.71 14.13 16.34
N ARG A 14 -9.70 14.60 15.63
CA ARG A 14 -8.79 13.72 14.89
C ARG A 14 -8.07 12.73 15.82
N ASP A 15 -7.62 13.20 16.97
CA ASP A 15 -6.89 12.36 17.93
C ASP A 15 -7.81 11.31 18.54
N GLU A 16 -9.04 11.66 18.92
CA GLU A 16 -10.04 10.68 19.38
C GLU A 16 -10.36 9.65 18.29
N TRP A 17 -10.48 10.07 17.03
CA TRP A 17 -10.68 9.15 15.91
C TRP A 17 -9.51 8.17 15.75
N LEU A 18 -8.27 8.66 15.89
CA LEU A 18 -7.07 7.80 15.88
C LEU A 18 -7.06 6.80 17.04
N GLN A 19 -7.50 7.21 18.24
CA GLN A 19 -7.62 6.30 19.38
C GLN A 19 -8.59 5.14 19.11
N TRP A 20 -9.72 5.40 18.43
CA TRP A 20 -10.63 4.33 18.01
C TRP A 20 -10.02 3.43 16.97
N ARG A 21 -9.21 3.96 16.05
CA ARG A 21 -8.50 3.16 15.05
C ARG A 21 -7.45 2.22 15.61
N TYR A 22 -6.88 2.48 16.79
CA TYR A 22 -5.99 1.51 17.44
C TYR A 22 -6.75 0.30 18.00
N LYS A 23 -8.04 0.46 18.33
CA LYS A 23 -8.84 -0.57 18.99
C LYS A 23 -9.36 -1.68 18.07
N GLY A 24 -9.10 -1.59 16.76
CA GLY A 24 -9.59 -2.57 15.80
C GLY A 24 -9.02 -2.39 14.40
N ILE A 25 -9.36 -3.32 13.51
CA ILE A 25 -9.12 -3.28 12.08
C ILE A 25 -10.24 -2.43 11.47
N GLY A 26 -9.86 -1.32 10.83
CA GLY A 26 -10.78 -0.53 10.02
C GLY A 26 -10.96 -1.13 8.63
N SER A 27 -12.03 -0.78 7.93
CA SER A 27 -12.25 -1.22 6.53
C SER A 27 -11.05 -0.92 5.60
N SER A 28 -10.41 0.24 5.75
CA SER A 28 -9.20 0.60 4.99
C SER A 28 -7.93 -0.17 5.39
N ASP A 29 -7.95 -0.83 6.54
CA ASP A 29 -6.84 -1.66 7.04
C ASP A 29 -6.98 -3.12 6.59
N ALA A 30 -8.19 -3.57 6.24
CA ALA A 30 -8.52 -4.95 5.92
C ALA A 30 -7.56 -5.58 4.90
N ALA A 31 -7.32 -4.89 3.77
CA ALA A 31 -6.40 -5.38 2.75
C ALA A 31 -4.95 -5.49 3.27
N ALA A 32 -4.50 -4.58 4.15
CA ALA A 32 -3.17 -4.64 4.74
C ALA A 32 -3.05 -5.75 5.80
N ALA A 33 -4.11 -5.98 6.58
CA ALA A 33 -4.17 -7.06 7.57
C ALA A 33 -3.97 -8.43 6.92
N ILE A 34 -4.50 -8.64 5.72
CA ILE A 34 -4.42 -9.92 4.99
C ILE A 34 -3.32 -9.96 3.90
N GLY A 35 -2.41 -8.97 3.86
CA GLY A 35 -1.27 -8.96 2.93
C GLY A 35 -1.62 -8.66 1.47
N LYS A 36 -2.76 -8.02 1.20
CA LYS A 36 -3.29 -7.67 -0.13
C LYS A 36 -3.28 -6.16 -0.43
N SER A 37 -2.72 -5.35 0.46
CA SER A 37 -2.57 -3.91 0.23
C SER A 37 -1.31 -3.63 -0.58
N PRO A 38 -1.38 -2.80 -1.65
CA PRO A 38 -0.19 -2.38 -2.39
C PRO A 38 0.64 -1.33 -1.64
N TYR A 39 0.16 -0.82 -0.50
CA TYR A 39 0.76 0.31 0.20
C TYR A 39 1.31 -0.02 1.59
N THR A 40 0.73 -1.01 2.26
CA THR A 40 1.01 -1.32 3.67
C THR A 40 1.03 -2.83 3.87
N SER A 41 2.14 -3.34 4.38
CA SER A 41 2.32 -4.74 4.78
C SER A 41 1.65 -5.05 6.12
N PRO A 42 1.33 -6.33 6.41
CA PRO A 42 0.84 -6.75 7.73
C PRO A 42 1.78 -6.31 8.85
N LEU A 43 3.09 -6.44 8.67
CA LEU A 43 4.09 -6.00 9.66
C LEU A 43 4.01 -4.49 9.94
N ALA A 44 3.82 -3.67 8.92
CA ALA A 44 3.68 -2.23 9.09
C ALA A 44 2.36 -1.86 9.80
N LEU A 45 1.26 -2.55 9.47
CA LEU A 45 -0.02 -2.37 10.14
C LEU A 45 0.06 -2.81 11.62
N TRP A 46 0.72 -3.93 11.90
CA TRP A 46 0.93 -4.43 13.26
C TRP A 46 1.68 -3.42 14.13
N LEU A 47 2.72 -2.76 13.60
CA LEU A 47 3.40 -1.66 14.32
C LEU A 47 2.46 -0.52 14.69
N GLU A 48 1.52 -0.19 13.79
CA GLU A 48 0.51 0.84 14.04
C GLU A 48 -0.50 0.37 15.10
N LYS A 49 -1.04 -0.85 14.98
CA LYS A 49 -2.07 -1.37 15.91
C LYS A 49 -1.54 -1.66 17.32
N THR A 50 -0.26 -1.99 17.45
CA THR A 50 0.41 -2.17 18.76
C THR A 50 0.94 -0.87 19.36
N GLY A 51 0.75 0.27 18.68
CA GLY A 51 1.23 1.58 19.15
C GLY A 51 2.76 1.78 19.08
N LYS A 52 3.51 0.81 18.54
CA LYS A 52 4.97 0.89 18.34
C LYS A 52 5.37 1.94 17.32
N LYS A 53 4.44 2.30 16.42
CA LYS A 53 4.63 3.33 15.40
C LYS A 53 3.34 4.13 15.26
N PRO A 54 3.39 5.47 15.30
CA PRO A 54 2.21 6.26 15.01
C PRO A 54 1.79 6.08 13.54
N PRO A 55 0.47 6.08 13.24
CA PRO A 55 -0.02 6.04 11.88
C PRO A 55 0.46 7.27 11.13
N LYS A 56 0.71 7.11 9.83
CA LYS A 56 1.16 8.23 8.99
C LYS A 56 0.08 9.31 8.96
N ASP A 57 0.50 10.56 9.16
CA ASP A 57 -0.36 11.70 8.86
C ASP A 57 -0.52 11.83 7.34
N LEU A 58 -1.71 11.49 6.82
CA LEU A 58 -2.05 11.63 5.41
C LEU A 58 -2.90 12.88 5.11
N SER A 59 -3.21 13.71 6.12
CA SER A 59 -4.13 14.86 5.97
C SER A 59 -3.63 15.89 4.96
N GLN A 60 -2.32 16.02 4.82
CA GLN A 60 -1.68 16.94 3.87
C GLN A 60 -1.49 16.32 2.48
N LYS A 61 -1.92 15.07 2.24
CA LYS A 61 -1.90 14.50 0.90
C LYS A 61 -3.10 14.99 0.11
N ASP A 62 -2.84 15.60 -1.04
CA ASP A 62 -3.87 16.12 -1.93
C ASP A 62 -4.94 15.07 -2.27
N ALA A 63 -4.56 13.81 -2.49
CA ALA A 63 -5.52 12.75 -2.78
C ALA A 63 -6.53 12.52 -1.63
N VAL A 64 -6.11 12.62 -0.37
CA VAL A 64 -7.00 12.48 0.79
C VAL A 64 -7.89 13.71 0.92
N ARG A 65 -7.28 14.90 0.83
CA ARG A 65 -8.00 16.18 0.89
C ARG A 65 -9.09 16.26 -0.19
N TRP A 66 -8.75 16.01 -1.44
CA TRP A 66 -9.70 16.05 -2.56
C TRP A 66 -10.72 14.93 -2.49
N GLY A 67 -10.34 13.73 -2.02
CA GLY A 67 -11.29 12.65 -1.75
C GLY A 67 -12.40 13.11 -0.80
N THR A 68 -12.04 13.69 0.35
CA THR A 68 -13.01 14.21 1.33
C THR A 68 -13.85 15.37 0.78
N LEU A 69 -13.25 16.30 0.03
CA LEU A 69 -13.97 17.44 -0.54
C LEU A 69 -14.96 17.04 -1.64
N LEU A 70 -14.61 16.05 -2.46
CA LEU A 70 -15.42 15.60 -3.59
C LEU A 70 -16.47 14.56 -3.19
N GLU A 71 -16.27 13.83 -2.09
CA GLU A 71 -17.19 12.79 -1.62
C GLU A 71 -18.68 13.21 -1.58
N PRO A 72 -19.06 14.42 -1.09
CA PRO A 72 -20.46 14.86 -1.12
C PRO A 72 -21.01 15.04 -2.55
N LEU A 73 -20.20 15.57 -3.47
CA LEU A 73 -20.58 15.80 -4.86
C LEU A 73 -20.72 14.48 -5.63
N ILE A 74 -19.81 13.53 -5.39
CA ILE A 74 -19.87 12.19 -5.99
C ILE A 74 -21.09 11.43 -5.46
N ALA A 75 -21.42 11.57 -4.17
CA ALA A 75 -22.65 10.99 -3.59
C ALA A 75 -23.91 11.56 -4.26
N GLN A 76 -23.93 12.86 -4.56
CA GLN A 76 -25.02 13.51 -5.27
C GLN A 76 -25.12 13.00 -6.71
N ALA A 77 -24.03 12.97 -7.47
CA ALA A 77 -24.00 12.45 -8.82
C ALA A 77 -24.47 10.98 -8.89
N TYR A 78 -24.05 10.15 -7.92
CA TYR A 78 -24.55 8.79 -7.77
C TYR A 78 -26.06 8.74 -7.58
N ALA A 79 -26.61 9.58 -6.70
CA ALA A 79 -28.05 9.61 -6.43
C ALA A 79 -28.86 10.08 -7.65
N GLU A 80 -28.35 11.06 -8.41
CA GLU A 80 -28.95 11.55 -9.65
C GLU A 80 -28.93 10.47 -10.75
N GLN A 81 -27.80 9.78 -10.94
CA GLN A 81 -27.67 8.75 -11.98
C GLN A 81 -28.50 7.50 -11.67
N THR A 82 -28.61 7.09 -10.41
CA THR A 82 -29.25 5.83 -10.03
C THR A 82 -30.70 5.99 -9.53
N GLY A 83 -31.11 7.22 -9.21
CA GLY A 83 -32.38 7.49 -8.54
C GLY A 83 -32.45 7.02 -7.08
N LYS A 84 -31.37 6.45 -6.52
CA LYS A 84 -31.32 5.92 -5.16
C LYS A 84 -30.99 7.03 -4.16
N LYS A 85 -31.73 7.10 -3.05
CA LYS A 85 -31.38 8.01 -1.95
C LYS A 85 -30.24 7.44 -1.12
N VAL A 86 -29.33 8.32 -0.70
CA VAL A 86 -28.16 7.95 0.12
C VAL A 86 -28.07 8.83 1.36
N ARG A 87 -27.60 8.28 2.48
CA ARG A 87 -27.48 9.00 3.76
C ARG A 87 -26.17 8.73 4.46
N ARG A 88 -25.64 9.74 5.17
CA ARG A 88 -24.45 9.60 6.03
C ARG A 88 -24.75 8.76 7.27
N VAL A 89 -23.77 7.97 7.69
CA VAL A 89 -23.86 7.16 8.92
C VAL A 89 -23.28 7.90 10.15
N ASN A 90 -22.33 8.83 9.94
CA ASN A 90 -21.72 9.68 10.97
C ASN A 90 -21.37 8.94 12.29
N ALA A 91 -20.90 7.71 12.18
CA ALA A 91 -20.55 6.87 13.31
C ALA A 91 -19.42 5.90 12.94
N ILE A 92 -18.63 5.52 13.94
CA ILE A 92 -17.81 4.30 13.87
C ILE A 92 -18.73 3.13 14.21
N LEU A 93 -18.85 2.19 13.28
CA LEU A 93 -19.59 0.96 13.44
C LEU A 93 -18.67 -0.15 13.94
N GLN A 94 -19.20 -1.09 14.70
CA GLN A 94 -18.49 -2.26 15.20
C GLN A 94 -19.29 -3.54 14.97
N HIS A 95 -18.60 -4.62 14.60
CA HIS A 95 -19.22 -5.93 14.47
C HIS A 95 -19.69 -6.43 15.85
N PRO A 96 -20.94 -6.93 15.98
CA PRO A 96 -21.52 -7.26 17.28
C PRO A 96 -20.81 -8.40 18.02
N GLU A 97 -20.21 -9.35 17.29
CA GLU A 97 -19.53 -10.52 17.88
C GLU A 97 -17.99 -10.44 17.80
N HIS A 98 -17.47 -9.50 17.03
CA HIS A 98 -16.02 -9.36 16.79
C HIS A 98 -15.62 -7.90 17.03
N PRO A 99 -15.44 -7.49 18.30
CA PRO A 99 -15.28 -6.08 18.65
C PRO A 99 -14.09 -5.37 17.98
N TYR A 100 -13.11 -6.12 17.49
CA TYR A 100 -11.97 -5.58 16.77
C TYR A 100 -12.27 -5.25 15.30
N LEU A 101 -13.43 -5.59 14.75
CA LEU A 101 -13.82 -5.21 13.39
C LEU A 101 -14.62 -3.90 13.42
N LEU A 102 -14.07 -2.86 12.80
CA LEU A 102 -14.61 -1.51 12.83
C LEU A 102 -14.82 -0.98 11.41
N ALA A 103 -15.94 -0.29 11.18
CA ALA A 103 -16.21 0.34 9.88
C ALA A 103 -16.64 1.78 10.02
N ASN A 104 -16.05 2.64 9.19
CA ASN A 104 -16.63 3.93 8.83
C ASN A 104 -17.19 3.79 7.42
N LEU A 105 -18.44 4.21 7.24
CA LEU A 105 -19.13 4.17 5.95
C LEU A 105 -19.31 5.59 5.42
N ASP A 106 -19.09 5.77 4.12
CA ASP A 106 -19.41 7.03 3.47
C ASP A 106 -20.92 7.24 3.48
N ARG A 107 -21.68 6.31 2.86
CA ARG A 107 -23.15 6.37 2.88
C ARG A 107 -23.78 4.98 3.01
N ILE A 108 -25.03 5.00 3.46
CA ILE A 108 -25.99 3.91 3.31
C ILE A 108 -26.97 4.30 2.21
N ILE A 109 -27.27 3.34 1.34
CA ILE A 109 -28.25 3.47 0.27
C ILE A 109 -29.62 3.04 0.82
N GLU A 110 -30.67 3.80 0.53
CA GLU A 110 -32.05 3.42 0.83
C GLU A 110 -32.38 2.06 0.17
N GLY A 111 -33.03 1.16 0.89
CA GLY A 111 -33.13 -0.26 0.49
C GLY A 111 -32.02 -1.16 1.04
N GLY A 112 -31.02 -0.58 1.71
CA GLY A 112 -30.17 -1.32 2.66
C GLY A 112 -28.80 -1.75 2.15
N GLY A 113 -28.23 -1.09 1.15
CA GLY A 113 -26.83 -1.29 0.75
C GLY A 113 -25.87 -0.26 1.32
N ILE A 114 -24.58 -0.48 1.10
CA ILE A 114 -23.49 0.46 1.41
C ILE A 114 -23.07 1.16 0.12
N LEU A 115 -22.74 2.46 0.20
CA LEU A 115 -22.04 3.16 -0.88
C LEU A 115 -20.66 3.56 -0.37
N GLU A 116 -19.63 3.07 -1.06
CA GLU A 116 -18.23 3.47 -0.90
C GLU A 116 -17.85 4.41 -2.05
N ILE A 117 -17.21 5.54 -1.73
CA ILE A 117 -16.91 6.60 -2.70
C ILE A 117 -15.40 6.74 -2.85
N LYS A 118 -14.93 6.73 -4.10
CA LYS A 118 -13.52 6.86 -4.44
C LYS A 118 -13.28 7.99 -5.43
N THR A 119 -12.08 8.55 -5.34
CA THR A 119 -11.50 9.39 -6.38
C THR A 119 -10.24 8.70 -6.87
N ALA A 120 -10.03 8.67 -8.19
CA ALA A 120 -8.83 8.10 -8.79
C ALA A 120 -8.19 9.08 -9.77
N GLY A 121 -6.86 9.13 -9.80
CA GLY A 121 -6.14 9.90 -10.81
C GLY A 121 -6.20 9.21 -12.18
N LEU A 122 -5.97 9.97 -13.27
CA LEU A 122 -5.99 9.45 -14.63
C LEU A 122 -5.01 8.27 -14.84
N ARG A 123 -3.83 8.33 -14.21
CA ARG A 123 -2.82 7.24 -14.27
C ARG A 123 -3.30 5.93 -13.63
N SER A 124 -4.36 5.98 -12.82
CA SER A 124 -4.94 4.79 -12.18
C SER A 124 -6.13 4.23 -12.95
N GLN A 125 -6.55 4.85 -14.06
CA GLN A 125 -7.73 4.44 -14.83
C GLN A 125 -7.69 2.96 -15.25
N GLY A 126 -6.53 2.48 -15.70
CA GLY A 126 -6.34 1.08 -16.11
C GLY A 126 -6.65 0.06 -15.01
N PHE A 127 -6.46 0.41 -13.74
CA PHE A 127 -6.80 -0.49 -12.62
C PHE A 127 -8.31 -0.68 -12.43
N TRP A 128 -9.14 0.16 -13.05
CA TRP A 128 -10.61 0.13 -12.96
C TRP A 128 -11.28 -0.50 -14.18
N GLU A 129 -10.53 -0.89 -15.21
CA GLU A 129 -11.07 -1.50 -16.42
C GLU A 129 -11.68 -2.89 -16.14
N GLY A 130 -11.04 -3.68 -15.27
CA GLY A 130 -11.51 -5.00 -14.84
C GLY A 130 -12.51 -4.98 -13.68
N GLY A 131 -12.96 -3.81 -13.23
CA GLY A 131 -13.82 -3.67 -12.05
C GLY A 131 -13.15 -2.93 -10.90
N VAL A 132 -13.60 -3.20 -9.67
CA VAL A 132 -13.06 -2.56 -8.46
C VAL A 132 -11.69 -3.19 -8.12
N PRO A 133 -10.61 -2.40 -7.94
CA PRO A 133 -9.32 -2.92 -7.50
C PRO A 133 -9.40 -3.78 -6.24
N GLU A 134 -8.63 -4.86 -6.18
CA GLU A 134 -8.71 -5.91 -5.13
C GLU A 134 -8.74 -5.34 -3.70
N HIS A 135 -7.82 -4.41 -3.38
CA HIS A 135 -7.76 -3.79 -2.04
C HIS A 135 -9.00 -2.96 -1.69
N TYR A 136 -9.68 -2.34 -2.67
CA TYR A 136 -10.96 -1.66 -2.44
C TYR A 136 -12.12 -2.64 -2.36
N ARG A 137 -12.10 -3.76 -3.10
CA ARG A 137 -13.08 -4.85 -2.92
C ARG A 137 -13.00 -5.40 -1.50
N ILE A 138 -11.80 -5.70 -0.99
CA ILE A 138 -11.59 -6.18 0.38
C ILE A 138 -12.10 -5.16 1.41
N GLN A 139 -11.83 -3.86 1.20
CA GLN A 139 -12.38 -2.81 2.06
C GLN A 139 -13.91 -2.87 2.13
N VAL A 140 -14.57 -3.06 0.99
CA VAL A 140 -16.03 -3.14 0.91
C VAL A 140 -16.57 -4.43 1.53
N LEU A 141 -15.92 -5.57 1.27
CA LEU A 141 -16.27 -6.85 1.90
C LEU A 141 -16.17 -6.76 3.43
N HIS A 142 -15.14 -6.09 3.97
CA HIS A 142 -15.03 -5.82 5.40
C HIS A 142 -16.22 -4.98 5.90
N GLN A 143 -16.64 -3.95 5.17
CA GLN A 143 -17.81 -3.15 5.56
C GLN A 143 -19.10 -3.99 5.57
N LEU A 144 -19.29 -4.87 4.58
CA LEU A 144 -20.41 -5.82 4.55
C LEU A 144 -20.37 -6.79 5.73
N LEU A 145 -19.20 -7.35 6.02
CA LEU A 145 -18.94 -8.19 7.19
C LEU A 145 -19.34 -7.47 8.49
N VAL A 146 -18.80 -6.28 8.75
CA VAL A 146 -19.09 -5.49 9.97
C VAL A 146 -20.57 -5.19 10.12
N THR A 147 -21.24 -4.83 9.03
CA THR A 147 -22.63 -4.33 9.08
C THR A 147 -23.71 -5.37 8.89
N GLY A 148 -23.36 -6.58 8.45
CA GLY A 148 -24.32 -7.62 8.06
C GLY A 148 -25.15 -7.26 6.83
N LYS A 149 -24.65 -6.36 5.97
CA LYS A 149 -25.30 -5.94 4.73
C LYS A 149 -24.95 -6.95 3.63
N SER A 150 -25.88 -7.21 2.72
CA SER A 150 -25.67 -8.21 1.66
C SER A 150 -25.00 -7.65 0.41
N TRP A 151 -24.92 -6.33 0.26
CA TRP A 151 -24.40 -5.71 -0.95
C TRP A 151 -23.90 -4.28 -0.72
N ALA A 152 -22.99 -3.86 -1.59
CA ALA A 152 -22.48 -2.51 -1.66
C ALA A 152 -22.35 -2.06 -3.12
N GLU A 153 -22.26 -0.74 -3.30
CA GLU A 153 -21.84 -0.15 -4.55
C GLU A 153 -20.61 0.73 -4.32
N VAL A 154 -19.70 0.72 -5.28
CA VAL A 154 -18.54 1.60 -5.32
C VAL A 154 -18.77 2.63 -6.41
N ALA A 155 -18.80 3.91 -6.03
CA ALA A 155 -18.84 5.02 -6.96
C ALA A 155 -17.45 5.65 -7.05
N VAL A 156 -16.89 5.77 -8.26
CA VAL A 156 -15.56 6.35 -8.46
C VAL A 156 -15.60 7.46 -9.49
N LEU A 157 -14.93 8.57 -9.18
CA LEU A 157 -14.61 9.64 -10.13
C LEU A 157 -13.14 9.53 -10.55
N ILE A 158 -12.89 9.16 -11.80
CA ILE A 158 -11.57 8.93 -12.38
C ILE A 158 -11.16 10.16 -13.20
N GLY A 159 -9.96 10.69 -12.93
CA GLY A 159 -9.41 11.84 -13.64
C GLY A 159 -10.23 13.12 -13.51
N GLY A 160 -11.20 13.17 -12.58
CA GLY A 160 -12.12 14.29 -12.39
C GLY A 160 -13.25 14.39 -13.44
N GLN A 161 -13.38 13.43 -14.35
CA GLN A 161 -14.34 13.51 -15.47
C GLN A 161 -15.14 12.23 -15.65
N GLU A 162 -14.50 11.08 -15.49
CA GLU A 162 -15.13 9.79 -15.76
C GLU A 162 -15.74 9.23 -14.47
N PHE A 163 -17.07 9.15 -14.41
CA PHE A 163 -17.79 8.58 -13.28
C PHE A 163 -18.21 7.13 -13.59
N ARG A 164 -17.89 6.21 -12.69
CA ARG A 164 -18.27 4.79 -12.80
C ARG A 164 -18.87 4.28 -11.50
N THR A 165 -19.78 3.31 -11.61
CA THR A 165 -20.39 2.62 -10.48
C THR A 165 -20.23 1.12 -10.64
N TYR A 166 -19.86 0.43 -9.56
CA TYR A 166 -19.68 -1.00 -9.53
C TYR A 166 -20.51 -1.61 -8.40
N ARG A 167 -21.21 -2.71 -8.69
CA ARG A 167 -21.93 -3.51 -7.69
C ARG A 167 -20.99 -4.55 -7.09
N ILE A 168 -21.02 -4.69 -5.76
CA ILE A 168 -20.31 -5.74 -5.04
C ILE A 168 -21.33 -6.51 -4.21
N GLU A 169 -21.39 -7.80 -4.47
CA GLU A 169 -22.07 -8.79 -3.64
C GLU A 169 -21.01 -9.83 -3.27
N PRO A 170 -20.97 -10.26 -1.99
CA PRO A 170 -20.06 -11.30 -1.57
C PRO A 170 -20.52 -12.63 -2.18
N GLU A 171 -19.57 -13.40 -2.69
CA GLU A 171 -19.81 -14.68 -3.32
C GLU A 171 -19.20 -15.80 -2.48
N GLY A 172 -19.88 -16.96 -2.41
CA GLY A 172 -19.38 -18.14 -1.72
C GLY A 172 -18.94 -17.86 -0.27
N GLY A 173 -17.68 -18.18 0.03
CA GLY A 173 -17.08 -18.04 1.35
C GLY A 173 -16.34 -16.73 1.62
N GLU A 174 -16.38 -15.74 0.71
CA GLU A 174 -15.52 -14.54 0.77
C GLU A 174 -15.53 -13.83 2.14
N LEU A 175 -16.71 -13.63 2.75
CA LEU A 175 -16.81 -12.95 4.05
C LEU A 175 -16.22 -13.80 5.19
N SER A 176 -16.41 -15.12 5.14
CA SER A 176 -15.86 -16.03 6.15
C SER A 176 -14.34 -16.15 6.04
N GLU A 177 -13.81 -16.19 4.83
CA GLU A 177 -12.36 -16.23 4.57
C GLU A 177 -11.70 -14.92 5.01
N LEU A 178 -12.33 -13.78 4.69
CA LEU A 178 -11.88 -12.48 5.16
C LEU A 178 -11.88 -12.40 6.69
N LEU A 179 -12.95 -12.83 7.34
CA LEU A 179 -13.04 -12.86 8.80
C LEU A 179 -11.92 -13.71 9.43
N GLN A 180 -11.66 -14.90 8.89
CA GLN A 180 -10.60 -15.78 9.39
C GLN A 180 -9.21 -15.15 9.24
N ALA A 181 -8.93 -14.55 8.09
CA ALA A 181 -7.66 -13.89 7.82
C ALA A 181 -7.46 -12.64 8.71
N GLU A 182 -8.50 -11.82 8.88
CA GLU A 182 -8.45 -10.67 9.79
C GLU A 182 -8.34 -11.08 11.25
N GLN A 183 -8.96 -12.19 11.65
CA GLN A 183 -8.80 -12.75 12.99
C GLN A 183 -7.37 -13.23 13.23
N ALA A 184 -6.76 -13.90 12.25
CA ALA A 184 -5.36 -14.33 12.33
C ALA A 184 -4.42 -13.13 12.50
N PHE A 185 -4.62 -12.06 11.72
CA PHE A 185 -3.88 -10.81 11.91
C PHE A 185 -4.15 -10.19 13.29
N TRP A 186 -5.39 -10.18 13.76
CA TRP A 186 -5.71 -9.59 15.06
C TRP A 186 -5.03 -10.32 16.22
N ARG A 187 -4.81 -11.65 16.12
CA ARG A 187 -4.03 -12.40 17.11
C ARG A 187 -2.60 -11.88 17.22
N HIS A 188 -1.94 -11.58 16.10
CA HIS A 188 -0.61 -10.93 16.11
C HIS A 188 -0.61 -9.62 16.89
N VAL A 189 -1.69 -8.83 16.78
CA VAL A 189 -1.83 -7.57 17.52
C VAL A 189 -2.03 -7.83 19.01
N THR A 190 -2.93 -8.74 19.38
CA THR A 190 -3.26 -9.00 20.80
C THR A 190 -2.17 -9.75 21.56
N GLU A 191 -1.43 -10.62 20.88
CA GLU A 191 -0.32 -11.41 21.46
C GLU A 191 1.03 -10.69 21.34
N ASP A 192 1.06 -9.53 20.68
CA ASP A 192 2.26 -8.76 20.38
C ASP A 192 3.35 -9.55 19.63
N ILE A 193 2.93 -10.44 18.73
CA ILE A 193 3.81 -11.25 17.89
C ILE A 193 3.84 -10.64 16.49
N ALA A 194 5.02 -10.20 16.03
CA ALA A 194 5.17 -9.61 14.71
C ALA A 194 4.74 -10.58 13.59
N PRO A 195 3.93 -10.16 12.60
CA PRO A 195 3.68 -10.94 11.39
C PRO A 195 4.95 -11.17 10.58
N GLU A 196 4.95 -12.21 9.75
CA GLU A 196 6.05 -12.49 8.83
C GLU A 196 6.29 -11.35 7.82
N THR A 197 7.53 -11.24 7.35
CA THR A 197 7.90 -10.25 6.33
C THR A 197 7.52 -10.74 4.93
N ASP A 198 6.91 -9.86 4.12
CA ASP A 198 6.38 -10.20 2.79
C ASP A 198 7.28 -9.76 1.61
N GLY A 199 8.48 -9.24 1.89
CA GLY A 199 9.41 -8.72 0.86
C GLY A 199 9.01 -7.35 0.26
N SER A 200 7.90 -6.75 0.69
CA SER A 200 7.48 -5.43 0.22
C SER A 200 8.37 -4.30 0.76
N GLU A 201 8.40 -3.16 0.04
CA GLU A 201 9.05 -1.94 0.54
C GLU A 201 8.47 -1.48 1.89
N SER A 202 7.17 -1.72 2.12
CA SER A 202 6.51 -1.45 3.39
C SER A 202 7.10 -2.28 4.53
N SER A 203 7.30 -3.58 4.31
CA SER A 203 7.92 -4.47 5.31
C SER A 203 9.38 -4.08 5.57
N GLY A 204 10.13 -3.72 4.53
CA GLY A 204 11.48 -3.17 4.69
C GLY A 204 11.53 -1.92 5.57
N LYS A 205 10.60 -0.97 5.35
CA LYS A 205 10.46 0.24 6.20
C LYS A 205 10.03 -0.09 7.63
N ALA A 206 9.19 -1.10 7.82
CA ALA A 206 8.78 -1.57 9.14
C ALA A 206 9.96 -2.19 9.92
N LEU A 207 10.81 -2.98 9.27
CA LEU A 207 12.04 -3.51 9.88
C LEU A 207 13.03 -2.41 10.27
N GLN A 208 13.19 -1.38 9.43
CA GLN A 208 14.03 -0.21 9.76
C GLN A 208 13.50 0.55 10.98
N TRP A 209 12.17 0.60 11.15
CA TRP A 209 11.54 1.20 12.33
C TRP A 209 11.77 0.36 13.59
N LEU A 210 11.61 -0.96 13.50
CA LEU A 210 11.84 -1.89 14.63
C LEU A 210 13.28 -1.88 15.11
N TYR A 211 14.22 -1.81 14.17
CA TYR A 211 15.64 -1.91 14.46
C TYR A 211 16.40 -0.69 13.91
N PRO A 212 16.19 0.53 14.44
CA PRO A 212 16.69 1.77 13.85
C PRO A 212 18.20 1.98 14.03
N ARG A 213 18.81 1.31 15.00
CA ARG A 213 20.25 1.40 15.30
C ARG A 213 20.89 0.02 15.32
N SER A 214 22.17 -0.04 14.97
CA SER A 214 23.00 -1.23 15.17
C SER A 214 23.75 -1.13 16.50
N THR A 215 24.04 -2.28 17.10
CA THR A 215 25.10 -2.42 18.10
C THR A 215 26.36 -2.98 17.44
N ALA A 216 27.52 -2.84 18.08
CA ALA A 216 28.78 -3.42 17.61
C ALA A 216 28.90 -4.92 17.95
N THR A 217 27.80 -5.66 17.84
CA THR A 217 27.73 -7.09 18.17
C THR A 217 27.53 -7.89 16.90
N LEU A 218 28.41 -8.86 16.67
CA LEU A 218 28.19 -9.90 15.67
C LEU A 218 27.52 -11.08 16.35
N VAL A 219 26.37 -11.49 15.83
CA VAL A 219 25.70 -12.71 16.25
C VAL A 219 26.30 -13.86 15.46
N ASP A 220 26.83 -14.87 16.15
CA ASP A 220 27.35 -16.07 15.52
C ASP A 220 26.21 -17.05 15.27
N TYR A 221 25.92 -17.30 13.99
CA TYR A 221 24.92 -18.28 13.54
C TYR A 221 25.57 -19.52 12.94
N THR A 222 26.88 -19.73 13.05
CA THR A 222 27.60 -20.87 12.43
C THR A 222 26.95 -22.22 12.72
N ASP A 223 26.54 -22.48 13.96
CA ASP A 223 25.86 -23.72 14.36
C ASP A 223 24.32 -23.67 14.26
N HIS A 224 23.74 -22.55 13.79
CA HIS A 224 22.29 -22.38 13.70
C HIS A 224 21.75 -22.82 12.33
N GLY A 225 21.33 -24.08 12.21
CA GLY A 225 20.89 -24.68 10.95
C GLY A 225 19.87 -23.86 10.15
N ALA A 226 18.80 -23.36 10.79
CA ALA A 226 17.76 -22.58 10.10
C ALA A 226 18.28 -21.25 9.52
N MET A 227 19.13 -20.52 10.26
CA MET A 227 19.70 -19.25 9.81
C MET A 227 20.72 -19.45 8.68
N ASN A 228 21.52 -20.52 8.74
CA ASN A 228 22.40 -20.89 7.64
C ASN A 228 21.61 -21.26 6.37
N GLN A 229 20.50 -21.99 6.51
CA GLN A 229 19.63 -22.30 5.37
C GLN A 229 19.06 -21.03 4.74
N LEU A 230 18.51 -20.12 5.57
CA LEU A 230 18.02 -18.82 5.13
C LEU A 230 19.10 -18.00 4.40
N PHE A 231 20.33 -17.99 4.94
CA PHE A 231 21.44 -17.28 4.33
C PHE A 231 21.86 -17.89 2.98
N ARG A 232 21.90 -19.22 2.86
CA ARG A 232 22.16 -19.90 1.58
C ARG A 232 21.11 -19.57 0.53
N GLU A 233 19.83 -19.61 0.90
CA GLU A 233 18.72 -19.24 -0.01
C GLU A 233 18.84 -17.79 -0.48
N LEU A 234 19.18 -16.86 0.42
CA LEU A 234 19.43 -15.46 0.07
C LEU A 234 20.58 -15.31 -0.93
N ILE A 235 21.70 -16.00 -0.73
CA ILE A 235 22.85 -15.96 -1.66
C ILE A 235 22.44 -16.51 -3.02
N GLN A 236 21.75 -17.66 -3.06
CA GLN A 236 21.28 -18.26 -4.31
C GLN A 236 20.30 -17.36 -5.06
N ALA A 237 19.37 -16.71 -4.35
CA ALA A 237 18.44 -15.74 -4.94
C ALA A 237 19.18 -14.55 -5.57
N ARG A 238 20.22 -14.04 -4.89
CA ARG A 238 21.08 -12.97 -5.43
C ARG A 238 21.86 -13.40 -6.66
N ALA A 239 22.40 -14.62 -6.65
CA ALA A 239 23.11 -15.18 -7.80
C ALA A 239 22.18 -15.33 -9.02
N LYS A 240 20.97 -15.87 -8.82
CA LYS A 240 19.94 -15.96 -9.86
C LYS A 240 19.58 -14.59 -10.43
N ARG A 241 19.32 -13.59 -9.58
CA ARG A 241 19.02 -12.22 -10.01
C ARG A 241 20.16 -11.64 -10.87
N LYS A 242 21.41 -11.75 -10.41
CA LYS A 242 22.58 -11.26 -11.15
C LYS A 242 22.72 -11.96 -12.50
N ALA A 243 22.49 -13.28 -12.55
CA ALA A 243 22.53 -14.03 -13.81
C ALA A 243 21.42 -13.58 -14.79
N SER A 244 20.21 -13.33 -14.30
CA SER A 244 19.11 -12.78 -15.10
C SER A 244 19.41 -11.37 -15.62
N GLU A 245 19.95 -10.49 -14.79
CA GLU A 245 20.36 -9.13 -15.19
C GLU A 245 21.42 -9.17 -16.31
N VAL A 246 22.42 -10.07 -16.19
CA VAL A 246 23.43 -10.27 -17.24
C VAL A 246 22.80 -10.82 -18.51
N HIS A 247 21.89 -11.79 -18.40
CA HIS A 247 21.21 -12.36 -19.56
C HIS A 247 20.34 -11.33 -20.30
N GLU A 248 19.56 -10.54 -19.56
CA GLU A 248 18.77 -9.43 -20.10
C GLU A 248 19.67 -8.43 -20.84
N ALA A 249 20.79 -8.03 -20.25
CA ALA A 249 21.75 -7.12 -20.87
C ALA A 249 22.34 -7.69 -22.17
N ILE A 250 22.66 -8.99 -22.21
CA ILE A 250 23.13 -9.66 -23.44
C ILE A 250 22.04 -9.61 -24.54
N LEU A 251 20.78 -9.88 -24.19
CA LEU A 251 19.67 -9.80 -25.13
C LEU A 251 19.47 -8.38 -25.64
N GLU A 252 19.46 -7.39 -24.74
CA GLU A 252 19.34 -5.97 -25.09
C GLU A 252 20.48 -5.52 -26.03
N GLN A 253 21.72 -5.92 -25.76
CA GLN A 253 22.87 -5.62 -26.59
C GLN A 253 22.75 -6.22 -27.99
N ARG A 254 22.32 -7.49 -28.11
CA ARG A 254 22.05 -8.13 -29.41
C ARG A 254 20.95 -7.43 -30.20
N MET A 255 19.92 -6.93 -29.51
CA MET A 255 18.87 -6.12 -30.13
C MET A 255 19.42 -4.79 -30.65
N LYS A 256 20.25 -4.10 -29.87
CA LYS A 256 20.93 -2.86 -30.29
C LYS A 256 21.87 -3.09 -31.47
N GLU A 257 22.65 -4.17 -31.45
CA GLU A 257 23.52 -4.58 -32.55
C GLU A 257 22.71 -4.82 -33.83
N SER A 258 21.54 -5.48 -33.72
CA SER A 258 20.65 -5.72 -34.85
C SER A 258 19.96 -4.45 -35.36
N LEU A 259 19.70 -3.47 -34.50
CA LEU A 259 19.14 -2.16 -34.87
C LEU A 259 20.16 -1.30 -35.62
N GLY A 260 21.43 -1.34 -35.23
CA GLY A 260 22.47 -0.46 -35.77
C GLY A 260 22.08 1.01 -35.61
N ASP A 261 22.02 1.75 -36.72
CA ASP A 261 21.67 3.18 -36.74
C ASP A 261 20.14 3.44 -36.72
N ALA A 262 19.31 2.41 -36.70
CA ALA A 262 17.86 2.57 -36.69
C ALA A 262 17.36 3.10 -35.33
N GLU A 263 16.43 4.05 -35.35
CA GLU A 263 15.81 4.61 -34.14
C GLU A 263 14.90 3.61 -33.38
N GLY A 264 14.64 2.43 -33.94
CA GLY A 264 13.79 1.40 -33.35
C GLY A 264 13.32 0.33 -34.33
N ALA A 265 12.58 -0.66 -33.82
CA ALA A 265 11.98 -1.75 -34.59
C ALA A 265 10.61 -2.16 -34.04
N LEU A 266 9.79 -2.78 -34.91
CA LEU A 266 8.48 -3.36 -34.59
C LEU A 266 8.59 -4.89 -34.49
N PHE A 267 7.85 -5.47 -33.57
CA PHE A 267 7.75 -6.91 -33.31
C PHE A 267 6.28 -7.30 -33.16
N LEU A 268 5.99 -8.60 -33.24
CA LEU A 268 4.62 -9.10 -33.03
C LEU A 268 4.05 -8.71 -31.66
N GLN A 269 4.91 -8.62 -30.64
CA GLN A 269 4.52 -8.32 -29.26
C GLN A 269 4.72 -6.84 -28.87
N GLY A 270 5.19 -5.97 -29.77
CA GLY A 270 5.40 -4.56 -29.44
C GLY A 270 6.47 -3.87 -30.29
N LYS A 271 7.15 -2.89 -29.69
CA LYS A 271 8.21 -2.13 -30.36
C LYS A 271 9.32 -1.76 -29.40
N VAL A 272 10.51 -1.58 -29.94
CA VAL A 272 11.67 -1.01 -29.23
C VAL A 272 12.04 0.31 -29.90
N LEU A 273 12.41 1.31 -29.09
CA LEU A 273 12.98 2.57 -29.55
C LEU A 273 14.36 2.74 -28.92
N TRP A 274 15.34 3.11 -29.74
CA TRP A 274 16.70 3.44 -29.30
C TRP A 274 17.14 4.70 -30.03
N LYS A 275 16.74 5.86 -29.47
CA LYS A 275 17.02 7.18 -30.04
C LYS A 275 18.11 7.88 -29.26
N SER A 276 18.96 8.62 -29.95
CA SER A 276 19.89 9.55 -29.31
C SER A 276 19.10 10.62 -28.54
N SER A 277 19.41 10.79 -27.26
CA SER A 277 18.93 11.93 -26.48
C SER A 277 19.61 13.22 -26.97
N LYS A 278 18.94 14.37 -26.80
CA LYS A 278 19.60 15.66 -26.98
C LYS A 278 20.76 15.81 -26.02
N ASP A 279 21.80 16.53 -26.45
CA ASP A 279 22.90 16.91 -25.57
C ASP A 279 22.35 17.63 -24.33
N SER A 280 22.91 17.30 -23.17
CA SER A 280 22.53 17.91 -21.90
C SER A 280 23.78 18.44 -21.20
N GLN A 281 23.62 19.56 -20.53
CA GLN A 281 24.63 20.10 -19.64
C GLN A 281 24.35 19.62 -18.23
N THR A 282 25.37 19.09 -17.55
CA THR A 282 25.30 18.75 -16.13
C THR A 282 26.25 19.63 -15.35
N LEU A 283 25.92 19.92 -14.10
CA LEU A 283 26.82 20.62 -13.20
C LEU A 283 27.90 19.65 -12.71
N ASP A 284 29.16 20.04 -12.88
CA ASP A 284 30.27 19.37 -12.18
C ASP A 284 30.28 19.81 -10.71
N ALA A 285 29.45 19.14 -9.92
CA ALA A 285 29.28 19.47 -8.51
C ALA A 285 30.57 19.25 -7.71
N GLN A 286 31.38 18.24 -8.08
CA GLN A 286 32.65 17.98 -7.39
C GLN A 286 33.63 19.13 -7.58
N ARG A 287 33.79 19.57 -8.84
CA ARG A 287 34.64 20.72 -9.14
C ARG A 287 34.10 22.01 -8.51
N LEU A 288 32.79 22.24 -8.54
CA LEU A 288 32.19 23.41 -7.89
C LEU A 288 32.45 23.44 -6.38
N ILE A 289 32.32 22.30 -5.69
CA ILE A 289 32.61 22.17 -4.26
C ILE A 289 34.09 22.45 -3.98
N GLN A 290 34.98 21.98 -4.85
CA GLN A 290 36.42 22.18 -4.72
C GLN A 290 36.84 23.64 -4.95
N ASP A 291 36.33 24.26 -6.00
CA ASP A 291 36.71 25.62 -6.41
C ASP A 291 36.02 26.71 -5.55
N HIS A 292 34.79 26.44 -5.07
CA HIS A 292 33.95 27.40 -4.35
C HIS A 292 33.22 26.77 -3.13
N PRO A 293 33.95 26.31 -2.09
CA PRO A 293 33.34 25.66 -0.92
C PRO A 293 32.35 26.57 -0.17
N ASP A 294 32.63 27.88 -0.13
CA ASP A 294 31.79 28.86 0.56
C ASP A 294 30.39 29.01 -0.06
N TRP A 295 30.25 28.75 -1.36
CA TRP A 295 28.96 28.81 -2.05
C TRP A 295 28.07 27.64 -1.68
N ILE A 296 28.67 26.49 -1.35
CA ILE A 296 27.93 25.24 -1.07
C ILE A 296 27.64 25.10 0.43
N ALA A 297 28.47 25.71 1.30
CA ALA A 297 28.34 25.64 2.75
C ALA A 297 26.89 25.81 3.27
N PRO A 298 26.09 26.79 2.82
CA PRO A 298 24.72 27.01 3.31
C PRO A 298 23.71 25.94 2.86
N TYR A 299 24.04 25.13 1.86
CA TYR A 299 23.13 24.15 1.26
C TYR A 299 23.35 22.73 1.78
N TRP A 300 24.34 22.52 2.66
CA TRP A 300 24.51 21.22 3.31
C TRP A 300 23.38 20.95 4.28
N ILE A 301 22.71 19.82 4.07
CA ILE A 301 21.73 19.28 5.01
C ILE A 301 22.24 17.95 5.55
N THR A 302 22.23 17.79 6.87
CA THR A 302 22.51 16.51 7.49
C THR A 302 21.27 15.62 7.38
N LYS A 303 21.39 14.52 6.64
CA LYS A 303 20.37 13.47 6.62
C LYS A 303 20.71 12.43 7.68
N PRO A 304 19.72 11.95 8.47
CA PRO A 304 19.94 10.82 9.35
C PRO A 304 20.50 9.62 8.56
N GLY A 305 21.50 8.96 9.13
CA GLY A 305 22.03 7.71 8.57
C GLY A 305 20.98 6.60 8.59
N SER A 306 21.06 5.68 7.63
CA SER A 306 20.23 4.47 7.59
C SER A 306 21.07 3.22 7.79
N ARG A 307 20.50 2.18 8.41
CA ARG A 307 21.14 0.88 8.50
C ARG A 307 21.15 0.21 7.14
N ARG A 308 22.35 -0.11 6.65
CA ARG A 308 22.54 -0.81 5.37
C ARG A 308 22.65 -2.31 5.61
N PHE A 309 22.01 -3.08 4.74
CA PHE A 309 22.11 -4.53 4.73
C PHE A 309 23.06 -4.95 3.61
N THR A 310 24.28 -5.33 3.96
CA THR A 310 25.31 -5.80 3.03
C THR A 310 25.58 -7.28 3.29
N VAL A 311 25.85 -8.04 2.23
CA VAL A 311 26.27 -9.44 2.35
C VAL A 311 27.63 -9.57 1.70
N GLN A 312 28.56 -10.16 2.42
CA GLN A 312 29.85 -10.62 1.91
C GLN A 312 29.83 -12.14 1.98
N VAL A 313 30.18 -12.79 0.88
CA VAL A 313 30.33 -14.24 0.81
C VAL A 313 31.82 -14.49 0.67
N GLN A 314 32.39 -15.41 1.45
CA GLN A 314 33.73 -15.89 1.14
C GLN A 314 33.65 -16.59 -0.20
N GLU A 315 34.34 -16.07 -1.21
CA GLU A 315 34.58 -16.82 -2.44
C GLU A 315 35.37 -18.05 -2.01
N GLY A 316 34.81 -19.24 -2.26
CA GLY A 316 35.55 -20.47 -2.05
C GLY A 316 36.68 -20.53 -3.07
N ASP A 317 37.89 -20.85 -2.58
CA ASP A 317 39.02 -21.31 -3.41
C ASP A 317 38.62 -22.48 -4.32
#